data_AF-A0A9P5YNU8-F1
#
_entry.id   AF-A0A9P5YNU8-F1
#
_cell.length_a   1.000
_cell.length_b   1.000
_cell.length_c   1.000
_cell.angle_alpha   90.00
_cell.angle_beta   90.00
_cell.angle_gamma   90.00
#
_symmetry.space_group_name_H-M   'P 1'
#
loop_
_entity.id
_entity.type
_entity.pdbx_description
1 polymer ?
#
loop_
_entity_poly.entity_id
_entity_poly.type
_entity_poly.pdbx_seq_one_letter_code
_entity_poly.pdbx_strand_id
1 'polypeptide(L)'
;MFAHSRNLAITGGQFTHNKSTFDKLQNASAPNALYDSSARYDPPKCHPNTRVAVLEHLIGWIFGRNDPEALILWLYGPAGAGKSAILQTIAEWCAKNNKLLASFFFSHSDPTRNHIKPFIPTIACQIAITIPGIKPYIEGAIERDPFLLDKSPATQFQHLIVTPLQALAASGNLKLGFPWLVVVDGLDECDDPKMQSMILGIIAEAFRSQNPPLIFLIASRPEQNIKHTFSSTTLSGLWRSVVLDDTYKPKNDIHLFLMDSFHEIKTTHPHCHLIPETWP
;
A
#
# COMPACT_ATOMS: atom_id res chain seq x y z
N MET A 1 4.88 -9.38 -36.87
CA MET A 1 4.53 -9.67 -38.29
C MET A 1 5.38 -8.90 -39.30
N PHE A 2 6.35 -8.05 -38.92
CA PHE A 2 7.16 -7.28 -39.90
C PHE A 2 8.60 -7.09 -39.43
N ALA A 3 9.44 -8.12 -39.49
CA ALA A 3 10.82 -8.01 -38.97
C ALA A 3 11.83 -7.42 -39.97
N HIS A 4 11.54 -7.35 -41.28
CA HIS A 4 12.57 -6.98 -42.30
C HIS A 4 12.07 -6.18 -43.51
N SER A 5 10.92 -5.50 -43.41
CA SER A 5 10.39 -4.69 -44.52
C SER A 5 11.05 -3.31 -44.57
N ARG A 6 11.62 -2.93 -45.72
CA ARG A 6 12.03 -1.55 -46.05
C ARG A 6 11.09 -0.98 -47.11
N ASN A 7 10.72 0.30 -46.98
CA ASN A 7 9.74 1.03 -47.83
C ASN A 7 8.28 0.59 -47.67
N LEU A 8 7.80 0.46 -46.43
CA LEU A 8 6.39 0.19 -46.16
C LEU A 8 5.59 1.51 -46.24
N ALA A 9 4.76 1.67 -47.26
CA ALA A 9 3.81 2.78 -47.36
C ALA A 9 2.41 2.26 -46.99
N ILE A 10 1.89 2.69 -45.84
CA ILE A 10 0.52 2.40 -45.41
C ILE A 10 -0.35 3.59 -45.84
N THR A 11 -1.10 3.43 -46.92
CA THR A 11 -2.07 4.43 -47.40
C THR A 11 -3.48 3.91 -47.17
N GLY A 12 -4.14 4.40 -46.12
CA GLY A 12 -5.49 4.00 -45.75
C GLY A 12 -5.52 2.85 -44.75
N GLY A 13 -6.13 3.12 -43.59
CA GLY A 13 -6.32 2.18 -42.49
C GLY A 13 -6.85 2.96 -41.28
N GLN A 14 -7.92 2.48 -40.66
CA GLN A 14 -8.39 3.04 -39.40
C GLN A 14 -7.53 2.40 -38.31
N PHE A 15 -6.54 3.14 -37.78
CA PHE A 15 -5.81 2.71 -36.60
C PHE A 15 -6.73 2.87 -35.39
N THR A 16 -7.51 1.83 -35.09
CA THR A 16 -8.19 1.74 -33.80
C THR A 16 -7.11 1.48 -32.75
N HIS A 17 -6.71 2.53 -32.03
CA HIS A 17 -6.10 2.36 -30.72
C HIS A 17 -7.19 1.77 -29.81
N ASN A 18 -7.41 0.45 -29.89
CA ASN A 18 -8.20 -0.24 -28.89
C ASN A 18 -7.53 0.09 -27.56
N LYS A 19 -8.18 0.91 -26.72
CA LYS A 19 -7.72 1.16 -25.35
C LYS A 19 -7.32 -0.18 -24.76
N SER A 20 -6.07 -0.28 -24.32
CA SER A 20 -5.57 -1.54 -23.80
C SER A 20 -6.46 -1.96 -22.63
N THR A 21 -6.67 -3.26 -22.44
CA THR A 21 -7.40 -3.76 -21.27
C THR A 21 -6.82 -3.19 -19.98
N PHE A 22 -5.50 -2.99 -19.95
CA PHE A 22 -4.79 -2.33 -18.87
C PHE A 22 -5.19 -0.86 -18.68
N ASP A 23 -5.46 -0.11 -19.75
CA ASP A 23 -5.92 1.29 -19.67
C ASP A 23 -7.26 1.37 -18.92
N LYS A 24 -8.16 0.39 -19.09
CA LYS A 24 -9.42 0.34 -18.32
C LYS A 24 -9.15 0.20 -16.82
N LEU A 25 -8.23 -0.68 -16.44
CA LEU A 25 -7.82 -0.87 -15.05
C LEU A 25 -7.17 0.40 -14.48
N GLN A 26 -6.30 1.05 -15.25
CA GLN A 26 -5.67 2.32 -14.86
C GLN A 26 -6.71 3.44 -14.66
N ASN A 27 -7.71 3.54 -15.55
CA ASN A 27 -8.79 4.54 -15.42
C ASN A 27 -9.67 4.33 -14.19
N ALA A 28 -9.75 3.10 -13.67
CA ALA A 28 -10.47 2.77 -12.44
C ALA A 28 -9.59 2.92 -11.18
N SER A 29 -8.30 3.21 -11.34
CA SER A 29 -7.32 3.31 -10.25
C SER A 29 -7.14 4.75 -9.76
N ALA A 30 -6.58 4.91 -8.57
CA ALA A 30 -6.17 6.17 -7.95
C ALA A 30 -4.63 6.25 -7.89
N PRO A 31 -3.96 6.68 -8.98
CA PRO A 31 -2.50 6.77 -9.02
C PRO A 31 -1.95 7.73 -7.94
N ASN A 32 -2.76 8.69 -7.50
CA ASN A 32 -2.44 9.59 -6.41
C ASN A 32 -2.34 8.92 -5.03
N ALA A 33 -2.83 7.69 -4.86
CA ALA A 33 -2.75 6.93 -3.61
C ALA A 33 -1.46 6.10 -3.45
N LEU A 34 -0.58 6.05 -4.46
CA LEU A 34 0.66 5.28 -4.42
C LEU A 34 1.69 5.89 -3.45
N TYR A 35 2.57 5.05 -2.90
CA TYR A 35 3.62 5.50 -1.98
C TYR A 35 4.56 6.56 -2.60
N ASP A 36 4.80 6.50 -3.91
CA ASP A 36 5.71 7.33 -4.71
C ASP A 36 5.00 8.31 -5.65
N SER A 37 3.69 8.53 -5.43
CA SER A 37 2.90 9.49 -6.18
C SER A 37 3.41 10.93 -6.03
N SER A 38 3.47 11.68 -7.12
CA SER A 38 3.77 13.13 -7.10
C SER A 38 2.73 13.95 -6.34
N ALA A 39 1.47 13.48 -6.27
CA ALA A 39 0.43 14.10 -5.45
C ALA A 39 0.71 13.97 -3.93
N ARG A 40 1.67 13.13 -3.57
CA ARG A 40 2.17 12.93 -2.21
C ARG A 40 3.63 13.36 -2.09
N TYR A 41 4.12 14.23 -2.99
CA TYR A 41 5.51 14.71 -2.96
C TYR A 41 5.84 15.31 -1.60
N ASP A 42 7.07 15.05 -1.15
CA ASP A 42 7.51 15.23 0.23
C ASP A 42 6.56 14.55 1.24
N PRO A 43 6.32 13.23 1.11
CA PRO A 43 5.40 12.54 1.99
C PRO A 43 6.00 12.48 3.41
N PRO A 44 5.18 12.39 4.46
CA PRO A 44 5.69 12.27 5.82
C PRO A 44 6.55 11.02 5.93
N LYS A 45 7.73 11.13 6.54
CA LYS A 45 8.66 10.00 6.79
C LYS A 45 9.14 10.05 8.24
N CYS A 46 9.61 8.92 8.75
CA CYS A 46 10.29 8.90 10.02
C CYS A 46 11.57 9.73 9.92
N HIS A 47 11.73 10.66 10.86
CA HIS A 47 12.98 11.39 11.02
C HIS A 47 14.10 10.40 11.33
N PRO A 48 15.34 10.59 10.82
CA PRO A 48 16.46 9.70 11.13
C PRO A 48 16.57 9.38 12.62
N ASN A 49 16.83 8.10 12.93
CA ASN A 49 16.96 7.57 14.29
C ASN A 49 15.71 7.70 15.19
N THR A 50 14.55 8.09 14.66
CA THR A 50 13.26 7.99 15.36
C THR A 50 12.51 6.72 14.98
N ARG A 51 11.62 6.24 15.86
CA ARG A 51 10.74 5.08 15.60
C ARG A 51 11.48 3.78 15.23
N VAL A 52 12.79 3.71 15.51
CA VAL A 52 13.68 2.61 15.11
C VAL A 52 13.12 1.25 15.54
N ALA A 53 12.76 1.11 16.81
CA ALA A 53 12.22 -0.15 17.34
C ALA A 53 10.90 -0.58 16.67
N VAL A 54 10.05 0.39 16.29
CA VAL A 54 8.81 0.10 15.55
C VAL A 54 9.16 -0.39 14.15
N LEU A 55 10.04 0.33 13.44
CA LEU A 55 10.47 -0.03 12.09
C LEU A 55 11.13 -1.41 12.05
N GLU A 56 12.00 -1.72 13.02
CA GLU A 56 12.64 -3.03 13.16
C GLU A 56 11.63 -4.15 13.42
N HIS A 57 10.63 -3.91 14.27
CA HIS A 57 9.54 -4.87 14.49
C HIS A 57 8.80 -5.15 13.17
N LEU A 58 8.35 -4.10 12.48
CA LEU A 58 7.61 -4.22 11.21
C LEU A 58 8.45 -4.96 10.15
N ILE A 59 9.73 -4.61 10.00
CA ILE A 59 10.65 -5.30 9.09
C ILE A 59 10.82 -6.76 9.51
N GLY A 60 11.01 -7.06 10.79
CA GLY A 60 11.10 -8.43 11.27
C GLY A 60 9.87 -9.27 10.93
N TRP A 61 8.66 -8.71 11.07
CA TRP A 61 7.42 -9.36 10.67
C TRP A 61 7.34 -9.58 9.15
N ILE A 62 7.71 -8.58 8.34
CA ILE A 62 7.70 -8.69 6.86
C ILE A 62 8.57 -9.85 6.38
N PHE A 63 9.67 -10.17 7.06
CA PHE A 63 10.56 -11.29 6.73
C PHE A 63 10.21 -12.61 7.45
N GLY A 64 9.06 -12.68 8.12
CA GLY A 64 8.60 -13.87 8.84
C GLY A 64 9.42 -14.20 10.09
N ARG A 65 10.17 -13.24 10.65
CA ARG A 65 10.97 -13.42 11.87
C ARG A 65 10.15 -13.17 13.13
N ASN A 66 9.18 -12.27 13.04
CA ASN A 66 8.23 -11.93 14.11
C ASN A 66 6.83 -12.38 13.68
N ASP A 67 6.09 -13.06 14.56
CA ASP A 67 4.70 -13.47 14.32
C ASP A 67 4.43 -14.07 12.92
N PRO A 68 5.13 -15.15 12.50
CA PRO A 68 5.08 -15.66 11.11
C PRO A 68 3.68 -16.11 10.66
N GLU A 69 2.79 -16.42 11.60
CA GLU A 69 1.40 -16.81 11.32
C GLU A 69 0.48 -15.61 11.04
N ALA A 70 0.92 -14.39 11.33
CA ALA A 70 0.11 -13.19 11.14
C ALA A 70 0.20 -12.70 9.69
N LEU A 71 -0.91 -12.80 8.95
CA LEU A 71 -1.03 -12.33 7.56
C LEU A 71 -1.42 -10.85 7.48
N ILE A 72 -1.93 -10.29 8.56
CA ILE A 72 -2.28 -8.87 8.67
C ILE A 72 -1.61 -8.28 9.91
N LEU A 73 -0.87 -7.19 9.75
CA LEU A 73 -0.35 -6.41 10.87
C LEU A 73 -1.04 -5.06 10.92
N TRP A 74 -1.70 -4.77 12.03
CA TRP A 74 -2.43 -3.53 12.26
C TRP A 74 -1.64 -2.56 13.13
N LEU A 75 -1.11 -1.49 12.53
CA LEU A 75 -0.45 -0.39 13.23
C LEU A 75 -1.48 0.68 13.60
N TYR A 76 -1.77 0.86 14.89
CA TYR A 76 -2.77 1.85 15.30
C TYR A 76 -2.31 2.77 16.42
N GLY A 77 -2.95 3.95 16.46
CA GLY A 77 -2.64 5.00 17.42
C GLY A 77 -3.42 6.28 17.11
N PRO A 78 -3.35 7.30 17.99
CA PRO A 78 -4.07 8.55 17.80
C PRO A 78 -3.58 9.34 16.57
N ALA A 79 -4.32 10.38 16.19
CA ALA A 79 -3.85 11.36 15.21
C ALA A 79 -2.52 11.97 15.66
N GLY A 80 -1.61 12.25 14.72
CA GLY A 80 -0.28 12.78 15.04
C GLY A 80 0.73 11.76 15.60
N ALA A 81 0.35 10.50 15.84
CA ALA A 81 1.28 9.48 16.35
C ALA A 81 2.37 9.05 15.34
N GLY A 82 2.34 9.53 14.10
CA GLY A 82 3.33 9.21 13.06
C GLY A 82 3.05 7.93 12.26
N LYS A 83 1.81 7.40 12.28
CA LYS A 83 1.41 6.20 11.52
C LYS A 83 1.78 6.28 10.03
N SER A 84 1.34 7.34 9.35
CA SER A 84 1.62 7.56 7.93
C SER A 84 3.11 7.72 7.66
N ALA A 85 3.86 8.37 8.56
CA ALA A 85 5.32 8.49 8.46
C ALA A 85 6.02 7.12 8.54
N ILE A 86 5.56 6.25 9.44
CA ILE A 86 6.05 4.87 9.57
C ILE A 86 5.71 4.06 8.31
N LEU A 87 4.46 4.09 7.84
CA LEU A 87 4.05 3.32 6.66
C LEU A 87 4.72 3.81 5.38
N GLN A 88 4.91 5.12 5.21
CA GLN A 88 5.68 5.66 4.10
C GLN A 88 7.14 5.17 4.14
N THR A 89 7.77 5.23 5.31
CA THR A 89 9.16 4.76 5.51
C THR A 89 9.29 3.27 5.19
N ILE A 90 8.34 2.45 5.66
CA ILE A 90 8.30 1.02 5.35
C ILE A 90 8.05 0.77 3.86
N ALA A 91 7.11 1.48 3.24
CA ALA A 91 6.82 1.31 1.81
C ALA A 91 8.06 1.62 0.96
N GLU A 92 8.74 2.74 1.19
CA GLU A 92 9.98 3.10 0.48
C GLU A 92 11.11 2.10 0.72
N TRP A 93 11.29 1.66 1.97
CA TRP A 93 12.30 0.66 2.31
C TRP A 93 11.99 -0.68 1.63
N CYS A 94 10.74 -1.14 1.64
CA CYS A 94 10.31 -2.39 1.01
C CYS A 94 10.37 -2.32 -0.51
N ALA A 95 10.09 -1.15 -1.13
CA ALA A 95 10.26 -0.95 -2.57
C ALA A 95 11.74 -1.15 -2.96
N LYS A 96 12.66 -0.54 -2.22
CA LYS A 96 14.12 -0.68 -2.43
C LYS A 96 14.63 -2.12 -2.20
N ASN A 97 13.96 -2.88 -1.34
CA ASN A 97 14.34 -4.26 -0.99
C ASN A 97 13.51 -5.34 -1.72
N ASN A 98 12.75 -4.95 -2.76
CA ASN A 98 11.92 -5.87 -3.56
C ASN A 98 10.92 -6.69 -2.71
N LYS A 99 10.29 -6.03 -1.73
CA LYS A 99 9.25 -6.59 -0.85
C LYS A 99 7.89 -5.93 -1.01
N LEU A 100 7.84 -4.66 -1.41
CA LEU A 100 6.59 -3.95 -1.64
C LEU A 100 5.94 -4.46 -2.93
N LEU A 101 4.73 -4.99 -2.80
CA LEU A 101 3.93 -5.43 -3.94
C LEU A 101 2.98 -4.33 -4.41
N ALA A 102 2.34 -3.66 -3.46
CA ALA A 102 1.43 -2.56 -3.72
C ALA A 102 1.26 -1.69 -2.47
N SER A 103 0.77 -0.48 -2.68
CA SER A 103 0.45 0.47 -1.62
C SER A 103 -0.82 1.24 -1.92
N PHE A 104 -1.57 1.61 -0.88
CA PHE A 104 -2.68 2.53 -0.99
C PHE A 104 -2.74 3.42 0.24
N PHE A 105 -2.54 4.71 0.04
CA PHE A 105 -2.65 5.73 1.09
C PHE A 105 -3.98 6.46 0.92
N PHE A 106 -4.93 6.15 1.80
CA PHE A 106 -6.18 6.90 1.89
C PHE A 106 -5.91 8.34 2.32
N SER A 107 -6.83 9.22 1.98
CA SER A 107 -6.75 10.65 2.33
C SER A 107 -8.15 11.21 2.43
N HIS A 108 -8.63 11.51 3.63
CA HIS A 108 -10.00 11.96 3.85
C HIS A 108 -10.37 13.19 3.00
N SER A 109 -9.40 14.09 2.79
CA SER A 109 -9.54 15.32 2.01
C SER A 109 -9.50 15.14 0.49
N ASP A 110 -9.20 13.94 -0.02
CA ASP A 110 -9.08 13.68 -1.46
C ASP A 110 -10.17 12.70 -1.91
N PRO A 111 -11.22 13.17 -2.60
CA PRO A 111 -12.37 12.35 -2.99
C PRO A 111 -12.03 11.24 -3.98
N THR A 112 -10.85 11.28 -4.59
CA THR A 112 -10.43 10.24 -5.54
C THR A 112 -9.78 9.04 -4.86
N ARG A 113 -9.47 9.12 -3.55
CA ARG A 113 -8.82 8.05 -2.78
C ARG A 113 -9.32 7.96 -1.33
N ASN A 114 -10.50 8.50 -1.03
CA ASN A 114 -11.15 8.38 0.28
C ASN A 114 -12.27 7.34 0.31
N HIS A 115 -12.44 6.54 -0.74
CA HIS A 115 -13.48 5.51 -0.82
C HIS A 115 -12.95 4.21 -1.44
N ILE A 116 -13.71 3.12 -1.31
CA ILE A 116 -13.26 1.77 -1.69
C ILE A 116 -13.13 1.55 -3.21
N LYS A 117 -13.91 2.26 -4.04
CA LYS A 117 -14.01 2.00 -5.49
C LYS A 117 -12.64 1.88 -6.21
N PRO A 118 -11.65 2.79 -6.03
CA PRO A 118 -10.35 2.67 -6.66
C PRO A 118 -9.40 1.72 -5.92
N PHE A 119 -9.69 1.30 -4.68
CA PHE A 119 -8.76 0.54 -3.84
C PHE A 119 -8.26 -0.71 -4.56
N ILE A 120 -9.17 -1.59 -4.99
CA ILE A 120 -8.80 -2.87 -5.61
C ILE A 120 -8.18 -2.69 -7.00
N PRO A 121 -8.75 -1.87 -7.92
CA PRO A 121 -8.10 -1.58 -9.20
C PRO A 121 -6.67 -1.04 -9.04
N THR A 122 -6.44 -0.17 -8.05
CA THR A 122 -5.12 0.42 -7.79
C THR A 122 -4.10 -0.61 -7.31
N ILE A 123 -4.52 -1.52 -6.41
CA ILE A 123 -3.67 -2.62 -5.96
C ILE A 123 -3.39 -3.58 -7.13
N ALA A 124 -4.40 -3.94 -7.93
CA ALA A 124 -4.24 -4.82 -9.09
C ALA A 124 -3.31 -4.22 -10.17
N CYS A 125 -3.41 -2.91 -10.43
CA CYS A 125 -2.49 -2.18 -11.31
C CYS A 125 -1.03 -2.31 -10.82
N GLN A 126 -0.78 -2.05 -9.54
CA GLN A 126 0.57 -2.14 -8.96
C GLN A 126 1.11 -3.57 -8.99
N ILE A 127 0.27 -4.57 -8.72
CA ILE A 127 0.64 -5.99 -8.83
C ILE A 127 1.05 -6.34 -10.26
N ALA A 128 0.28 -5.89 -11.27
CA ALA A 128 0.58 -6.13 -12.68
C ALA A 128 1.91 -5.50 -13.13
N ILE A 129 2.26 -4.34 -12.57
CA ILE A 129 3.52 -3.64 -12.85
C ILE A 129 4.69 -4.34 -12.15
N THR A 130 4.51 -4.70 -10.88
CA THR A 130 5.55 -5.27 -10.03
C THR A 130 5.86 -6.72 -10.39
N ILE A 131 4.87 -7.48 -10.86
CA ILE A 131 5.01 -8.86 -11.31
C ILE A 131 4.52 -8.96 -12.76
N PRO A 132 5.35 -8.63 -13.78
CA PRO A 132 4.90 -8.58 -15.18
C PRO A 132 4.22 -9.86 -15.67
N GLY A 133 4.61 -11.03 -15.15
CA GLY A 133 4.00 -12.32 -15.49
C GLY A 133 2.54 -12.47 -15.05
N ILE A 134 2.05 -11.66 -14.11
CA ILE A 134 0.65 -11.69 -13.65
C ILE A 134 -0.29 -10.89 -14.58
N LYS A 135 0.26 -9.93 -15.32
CA LYS A 135 -0.51 -8.98 -16.14
C LYS A 135 -1.47 -9.67 -17.13
N PRO A 136 -1.08 -10.72 -17.88
CA PRO A 136 -2.00 -11.41 -18.79
C PRO A 136 -3.20 -12.07 -18.08
N TYR A 137 -3.05 -12.51 -16.83
CA TYR A 137 -4.15 -13.10 -16.07
C TYR A 137 -5.18 -12.06 -15.65
N ILE A 138 -4.72 -10.86 -15.27
CA ILE A 138 -5.57 -9.71 -14.92
C ILE A 138 -6.27 -9.18 -16.17
N GLU A 139 -5.54 -8.97 -17.27
CA GLU A 139 -6.12 -8.53 -18.55
C GLU A 139 -7.16 -9.54 -19.05
N GLY A 140 -6.83 -10.84 -19.03
CA GLY A 140 -7.77 -11.89 -19.40
C GLY A 140 -9.02 -11.94 -18.51
N ALA A 141 -8.93 -11.55 -17.24
CA ALA A 141 -10.12 -11.46 -16.37
C ALA A 141 -11.06 -10.33 -16.81
N ILE A 142 -10.52 -9.16 -17.14
CA ILE A 142 -11.29 -7.99 -17.61
C ILE A 142 -11.83 -8.21 -19.03
N GLU A 143 -11.09 -8.91 -19.89
CA GLU A 143 -11.54 -9.25 -21.24
C GLU A 143 -12.72 -10.22 -21.24
N ARG A 144 -12.68 -11.22 -20.34
CA ARG A 144 -13.79 -12.17 -20.17
C ARG A 144 -15.03 -11.53 -19.56
N ASP A 145 -14.85 -10.51 -18.74
CA ASP A 145 -15.93 -9.81 -18.05
C ASP A 145 -15.74 -8.29 -18.13
N PRO A 146 -16.26 -7.64 -19.19
CA PRO A 146 -16.10 -6.20 -19.39
C PRO A 146 -16.67 -5.32 -18.27
N PHE A 147 -17.56 -5.86 -17.42
CA PHE A 147 -18.17 -5.17 -16.28
C PHE A 147 -17.45 -5.43 -14.97
N LEU A 148 -16.32 -6.17 -14.97
CA LEU A 148 -15.64 -6.60 -13.75
C LEU A 148 -15.28 -5.42 -12.83
N LEU A 149 -14.88 -4.28 -13.38
CA LEU A 149 -14.50 -3.07 -12.62
C LEU A 149 -15.70 -2.35 -11.99
N ASP A 150 -16.93 -2.71 -12.37
CA ASP A 150 -18.18 -2.20 -11.79
C ASP A 150 -18.83 -3.22 -10.82
N LYS A 151 -18.26 -4.43 -10.69
CA LYS A 151 -18.75 -5.45 -9.77
C LYS A 151 -18.39 -5.13 -8.31
N SER A 152 -18.96 -5.91 -7.39
CA SER A 152 -18.69 -5.76 -5.96
C SER A 152 -17.18 -5.82 -5.65
N PRO A 153 -16.70 -5.10 -4.63
CA PRO A 153 -15.29 -5.14 -4.23
C PRO A 153 -14.80 -6.57 -3.98
N ALA A 154 -15.60 -7.43 -3.34
CA ALA A 154 -15.22 -8.83 -3.14
C ALA A 154 -14.94 -9.58 -4.47
N THR A 155 -15.78 -9.35 -5.49
CA THR A 155 -15.61 -9.95 -6.83
C THR A 155 -14.35 -9.41 -7.49
N GLN A 156 -14.12 -8.09 -7.41
CA GLN A 156 -12.90 -7.48 -7.95
C GLN A 156 -11.66 -8.05 -7.28
N PHE A 157 -11.63 -8.18 -5.95
CA PHE A 157 -10.49 -8.72 -5.21
C PHE A 157 -10.18 -10.15 -5.64
N GLN A 158 -11.22 -10.99 -5.73
CA GLN A 158 -11.08 -12.37 -6.17
C GLN A 158 -10.50 -12.47 -7.58
N HIS A 159 -11.05 -11.74 -8.55
CA HIS A 159 -10.72 -11.92 -9.96
C HIS A 159 -9.52 -11.10 -10.44
N LEU A 160 -9.17 -10.00 -9.77
CA LEU A 160 -8.05 -9.14 -10.14
C LEU A 160 -6.79 -9.39 -9.29
N ILE A 161 -6.91 -10.01 -8.12
CA ILE A 161 -5.78 -10.23 -7.20
C ILE A 161 -5.60 -11.72 -6.90
N VAL A 162 -6.58 -12.36 -6.25
CA VAL A 162 -6.42 -13.73 -5.72
C VAL A 162 -6.26 -14.75 -6.84
N THR A 163 -7.22 -14.84 -7.76
CA THR A 163 -7.20 -15.81 -8.86
C THR A 163 -5.98 -15.63 -9.76
N PRO A 164 -5.58 -14.40 -10.17
CA PRO A 164 -4.34 -14.19 -10.92
C PRO A 164 -3.09 -14.67 -10.18
N LEU A 165 -2.96 -14.43 -8.87
CA LEU A 165 -1.81 -14.89 -8.07
C LEU A 165 -1.75 -16.41 -8.00
N GLN A 166 -2.90 -17.06 -7.78
CA GLN A 166 -2.99 -18.52 -7.75
C GLN A 166 -2.64 -19.13 -9.10
N ALA A 167 -3.14 -18.56 -10.20
CA ALA A 167 -2.84 -19.04 -11.55
C ALA A 167 -1.33 -18.91 -11.86
N LEU A 168 -0.71 -17.79 -11.47
CA LEU A 168 0.72 -17.59 -11.64
C LEU A 168 1.53 -18.57 -10.77
N ALA A 169 1.13 -18.81 -9.52
CA ALA A 169 1.76 -19.79 -8.65
C ALA A 169 1.66 -21.21 -9.22
N ALA A 170 0.48 -21.62 -9.69
CA ALA A 170 0.24 -22.92 -10.30
C ALA A 170 1.05 -23.14 -11.59
N SER A 171 1.37 -22.06 -12.31
CA SER A 171 2.22 -22.12 -13.51
C SER A 171 3.72 -22.29 -13.20
N GLY A 172 4.13 -22.25 -11.92
CA GLY A 172 5.53 -22.31 -11.51
C GLY A 172 6.33 -21.03 -11.78
N ASN A 173 5.69 -19.98 -12.29
CA ASN A 173 6.34 -18.72 -12.66
C ASN A 173 6.40 -17.70 -11.51
N LEU A 174 5.78 -17.99 -10.36
CA LEU A 174 5.91 -17.16 -9.17
C LEU A 174 7.26 -17.46 -8.50
N LYS A 175 8.22 -16.54 -8.65
CA LYS A 175 9.59 -16.71 -8.13
C LYS A 175 9.61 -16.78 -6.61
N LEU A 176 10.52 -17.58 -6.06
CA LEU A 176 10.83 -17.55 -4.64
C LEU A 176 11.29 -16.13 -4.25
N GLY A 177 10.73 -15.60 -3.16
CA GLY A 177 11.10 -14.28 -2.67
C GLY A 177 10.46 -13.09 -3.39
N PHE A 178 9.43 -13.31 -4.22
CA PHE A 178 8.66 -12.25 -4.88
C PHE A 178 8.09 -11.24 -3.85
N PRO A 179 7.82 -9.98 -4.24
CA PRO A 179 7.25 -9.01 -3.33
C PRO A 179 5.84 -9.41 -2.90
N TRP A 180 5.57 -9.42 -1.60
CA TRP A 180 4.33 -9.94 -1.00
C TRP A 180 3.58 -8.92 -0.14
N LEU A 181 4.21 -7.78 0.18
CA LEU A 181 3.65 -6.80 1.10
C LEU A 181 2.70 -5.84 0.39
N VAL A 182 1.46 -5.76 0.89
CA VAL A 182 0.53 -4.68 0.56
C VAL A 182 0.44 -3.72 1.74
N VAL A 183 0.74 -2.44 1.50
CA VAL A 183 0.65 -1.37 2.52
C VAL A 183 -0.65 -0.60 2.35
N VAL A 184 -1.40 -0.42 3.43
CA VAL A 184 -2.65 0.36 3.45
C VAL A 184 -2.56 1.38 4.59
N ASP A 185 -2.41 2.66 4.26
CA ASP A 185 -2.39 3.74 5.25
C ASP A 185 -3.73 4.47 5.30
N GLY A 186 -4.13 4.90 6.49
CA GLY A 186 -5.31 5.71 6.70
C GLY A 186 -6.62 4.97 6.46
N LEU A 187 -6.76 3.70 6.83
CA LEU A 187 -8.05 2.98 6.63
C LEU A 187 -9.23 3.74 7.28
N ASP A 188 -9.01 4.44 8.40
CA ASP A 188 -10.00 5.32 9.05
C ASP A 188 -10.38 6.56 8.22
N GLU A 189 -9.57 6.92 7.22
CA GLU A 189 -9.83 8.02 6.30
C GLU A 189 -10.74 7.63 5.12
N CYS A 190 -11.12 6.35 5.04
CA CYS A 190 -12.21 5.92 4.16
C CYS A 190 -13.54 6.49 4.67
N ASP A 191 -14.27 7.16 3.78
CA ASP A 191 -15.46 7.98 4.04
C ASP A 191 -16.69 7.21 4.55
N ASP A 192 -16.75 5.89 4.35
CA ASP A 192 -17.81 5.02 4.85
C ASP A 192 -17.27 3.95 5.83
N PRO A 193 -17.65 3.99 7.11
CA PRO A 193 -17.39 2.94 8.11
C PRO A 193 -17.68 1.49 7.67
N LYS A 194 -18.72 1.29 6.86
CA LYS A 194 -19.06 -0.03 6.32
C LYS A 194 -18.00 -0.49 5.33
N MET A 195 -17.44 0.43 4.54
CA MET A 195 -16.37 0.12 3.59
C MET A 195 -15.06 -0.21 4.29
N GLN A 196 -14.74 0.45 5.41
CA GLN A 196 -13.60 0.08 6.25
C GLN A 196 -13.69 -1.39 6.69
N SER A 197 -14.86 -1.79 7.18
CA SER A 197 -15.15 -3.17 7.61
C SER A 197 -15.15 -4.15 6.44
N MET A 198 -15.67 -3.72 5.27
CA MET A 198 -15.71 -4.51 4.05
C MET A 198 -14.31 -4.81 3.52
N ILE A 199 -13.39 -3.84 3.50
CA ILE A 199 -11.99 -4.04 3.09
C ILE A 199 -11.35 -5.15 3.92
N LEU A 200 -11.45 -5.05 5.24
CA LEU A 200 -10.90 -6.04 6.16
C LEU A 200 -11.55 -7.42 5.99
N GLY A 201 -12.88 -7.47 5.82
CA GLY A 201 -13.61 -8.71 5.59
C GLY A 201 -13.22 -9.42 4.30
N ILE A 202 -13.03 -8.68 3.19
CA ILE A 202 -12.60 -9.23 1.91
C ILE A 202 -11.18 -9.82 2.01
N ILE A 203 -10.27 -9.11 2.67
CA ILE A 203 -8.89 -9.59 2.89
C ILE A 203 -8.90 -10.87 3.74
N ALA A 204 -9.67 -10.86 4.83
CA ALA A 204 -9.77 -12.00 5.75
C ALA A 204 -10.35 -13.24 5.08
N GLU A 205 -11.43 -13.08 4.32
CA GLU A 205 -12.05 -14.18 3.58
C GLU A 205 -11.04 -14.77 2.59
N ALA A 206 -10.35 -13.94 1.81
CA ALA A 206 -9.34 -14.40 0.87
C ALA A 206 -8.24 -15.26 1.55
N PHE A 207 -7.77 -14.83 2.74
CA PHE A 207 -6.81 -15.61 3.51
C PHE A 207 -7.37 -16.93 4.04
N ARG A 208 -8.63 -16.96 4.47
CA ARG A 208 -9.30 -18.19 4.96
C ARG A 208 -9.55 -19.19 3.84
N SER A 209 -10.02 -18.74 2.69
CA SER A 209 -10.48 -19.63 1.63
C SER A 209 -9.40 -20.00 0.61
N GLN A 210 -8.45 -19.11 0.34
CA GLN A 210 -7.44 -19.32 -0.71
C GLN A 210 -6.00 -19.20 -0.22
N ASN A 211 -5.77 -18.55 0.93
CA ASN A 211 -4.45 -18.25 1.48
C ASN A 211 -3.46 -17.73 0.42
N PRO A 212 -3.78 -16.62 -0.29
CA PRO A 212 -2.86 -16.06 -1.28
C PRO A 212 -1.54 -15.68 -0.59
N PRO A 213 -0.40 -15.76 -1.28
CA PRO A 213 0.92 -15.49 -0.70
C PRO A 213 1.16 -13.99 -0.50
N LEU A 214 0.32 -13.33 0.29
CA LEU A 214 0.31 -11.90 0.55
C LEU A 214 0.31 -11.65 2.06
N ILE A 215 0.81 -10.49 2.45
CA ILE A 215 0.58 -9.94 3.79
C ILE A 215 0.15 -8.47 3.67
N PHE A 216 -0.64 -8.01 4.64
CA PHE A 216 -1.12 -6.63 4.69
C PHE A 216 -0.59 -5.89 5.91
N LEU A 217 0.12 -4.78 5.68
CA LEU A 217 0.41 -3.81 6.73
C LEU A 217 -0.64 -2.70 6.64
N ILE A 218 -1.51 -2.62 7.64
CA ILE A 218 -2.62 -1.66 7.68
C ILE A 218 -2.37 -0.69 8.82
N ALA A 219 -2.50 0.62 8.56
CA ALA A 219 -2.54 1.61 9.62
C ALA A 219 -3.85 2.37 9.67
N SER A 220 -4.30 2.64 10.89
CA SER A 220 -5.48 3.46 11.11
C SER A 220 -5.55 4.04 12.51
N ARG A 221 -6.48 4.97 12.73
CA ARG A 221 -7.03 5.21 14.07
C ARG A 221 -7.81 3.99 14.55
N PRO A 222 -7.90 3.78 15.87
CA PRO A 222 -8.58 2.63 16.42
C PRO A 222 -10.07 2.94 16.60
N GLU A 223 -10.73 3.31 15.49
CA GLU A 223 -12.18 3.58 15.44
C GLU A 223 -12.99 2.33 15.78
N GLN A 224 -14.20 2.50 16.30
CA GLN A 224 -15.01 1.39 16.81
C GLN A 224 -15.27 0.32 15.75
N ASN A 225 -15.57 0.73 14.51
CA ASN A 225 -15.88 -0.15 13.40
C ASN A 225 -14.68 -1.05 13.03
N ILE A 226 -13.50 -0.44 12.96
CA ILE A 226 -12.23 -1.12 12.66
C ILE A 226 -11.87 -2.09 13.79
N LYS A 227 -11.91 -1.63 15.06
CA LYS A 227 -11.67 -2.49 16.24
C LYS A 227 -12.59 -3.69 16.28
N HIS A 228 -13.88 -3.47 16.08
CA HIS A 228 -14.90 -4.52 16.10
C HIS A 228 -14.63 -5.54 15.00
N THR A 229 -14.27 -5.08 13.79
CA THR A 229 -13.96 -5.96 12.66
C THR A 229 -12.73 -6.81 12.96
N PHE A 230 -11.62 -6.24 13.44
CA PHE A 230 -10.45 -7.02 13.87
C PHE A 230 -10.77 -8.02 15.00
N SER A 231 -11.71 -7.69 15.90
CA SER A 231 -12.15 -8.58 16.98
C SER A 231 -13.13 -9.67 16.50
N SER A 232 -13.51 -9.69 15.22
CA SER A 232 -14.47 -10.65 14.69
C SER A 232 -13.88 -12.06 14.51
N THR A 233 -14.77 -13.06 14.47
CA THR A 233 -14.40 -14.46 14.22
C THR A 233 -13.75 -14.67 12.85
N THR A 234 -14.09 -13.85 11.85
CA THR A 234 -13.51 -13.92 10.50
C THR A 234 -12.03 -13.55 10.50
N LEU A 235 -11.61 -12.61 11.36
CA LEU A 235 -10.22 -12.17 11.46
C LEU A 235 -9.42 -12.91 12.53
N SER A 236 -10.07 -13.64 13.43
CA SER A 236 -9.40 -14.41 14.48
C SER A 236 -8.24 -15.26 13.96
N GLY A 237 -7.08 -15.10 14.58
CA GLY A 237 -5.84 -15.80 14.22
C GLY A 237 -5.05 -15.19 13.06
N LEU A 238 -5.67 -14.39 12.17
CA LEU A 238 -5.03 -13.86 10.96
C LEU A 238 -4.18 -12.61 11.20
N TRP A 239 -4.38 -11.91 12.32
CA TRP A 239 -3.77 -10.60 12.53
C TRP A 239 -3.04 -10.45 13.87
N ARG A 240 -2.16 -9.45 13.92
CA ARG A 240 -1.51 -8.91 15.12
C ARG A 240 -1.54 -7.39 15.07
N SER A 241 -1.31 -6.72 16.19
CA SER A 241 -1.20 -5.27 16.23
C SER A 241 0.12 -4.76 16.77
N VAL A 242 0.52 -3.61 16.24
CA VAL A 242 1.54 -2.74 16.83
C VAL A 242 0.83 -1.47 17.28
N VAL A 243 0.84 -1.22 18.59
CA VAL A 243 0.20 -0.04 19.18
C VAL A 243 1.24 1.08 19.30
N LEU A 244 0.94 2.25 18.79
CA LEU A 244 1.76 3.45 18.98
C LEU A 244 1.38 4.15 20.29
N ASP A 245 1.72 3.50 21.40
CA ASP A 245 1.61 4.02 22.76
C ASP A 245 2.99 4.35 23.36
N ASP A 246 3.07 4.50 24.68
CA ASP A 246 4.31 4.82 25.39
C ASP A 246 5.34 3.67 25.41
N THR A 247 4.99 2.46 24.98
CA THR A 247 5.89 1.29 24.95
C THR A 247 7.13 1.57 24.10
N TYR A 248 6.97 2.30 23.00
CA TYR A 248 8.06 2.68 22.10
C TYR A 248 8.76 4.00 22.47
N LYS A 249 8.55 4.51 23.69
CA LYS A 249 9.19 5.72 24.23
C LYS A 249 9.14 6.92 23.25
N PRO A 250 7.96 7.31 22.75
CA PRO A 250 7.82 8.38 21.76
C PRO A 250 8.40 9.73 22.21
N LYS A 251 8.53 9.97 23.53
CA LYS A 251 9.16 11.18 24.08
C LYS A 251 10.61 11.36 23.63
N ASN A 252 11.37 10.27 23.54
CA ASN A 252 12.76 10.32 23.08
C ASN A 252 12.82 10.68 21.59
N ASP A 253 11.94 10.08 20.79
CA ASP A 253 11.82 10.37 19.36
C ASP A 253 11.42 11.84 19.12
N ILE A 254 10.44 12.35 19.88
CA ILE A 254 9.99 13.74 19.79
C ILE A 254 11.13 14.69 20.18
N HIS A 255 11.84 14.40 21.28
CA HIS A 255 12.96 15.22 21.71
C HIS A 255 14.06 15.27 20.64
N LEU A 256 14.44 14.12 20.08
CA LEU A 256 15.44 14.03 19.03
C LEU A 256 15.01 14.83 17.79
N PHE A 257 13.78 14.62 17.31
CA PHE A 257 13.24 15.34 16.16
C PHE A 257 13.27 16.86 16.36
N LEU A 258 12.85 17.33 17.54
CA LEU A 258 12.85 18.76 17.86
C LEU A 258 14.27 19.32 17.91
N MET A 259 15.20 18.63 18.57
CA MET A 259 16.60 19.06 18.66
C MET A 259 17.25 19.16 17.27
N ASP A 260 17.06 18.15 16.42
CA ASP A 260 17.60 18.14 15.07
C ASP A 260 16.96 19.22 14.18
N SER A 261 15.63 19.36 14.24
CA SER A 261 14.88 20.38 13.48
C SER A 261 15.29 21.79 13.89
N PHE A 262 15.47 22.02 15.20
CA PHE A 262 15.97 23.29 15.65
C PHE A 262 17.42 23.49 15.20
N HIS A 263 18.30 22.51 15.37
CA HIS A 263 19.69 22.63 14.89
C HIS A 263 19.78 22.98 13.39
N GLU A 264 18.93 22.37 12.56
CA GLU A 264 18.80 22.71 11.15
C GLU A 264 18.37 24.17 10.96
N ILE A 265 17.35 24.64 11.68
CA ILE A 265 16.95 26.06 11.65
C ILE A 265 18.12 26.97 12.06
N LYS A 266 18.90 26.62 13.10
CA LYS A 266 20.08 27.43 13.53
C LYS A 266 21.04 27.65 12.37
N THR A 267 21.38 26.54 11.72
CA THR A 267 22.50 26.45 10.79
C THR A 267 22.14 27.01 9.43
N THR A 268 20.86 26.91 9.05
CA THR A 268 20.33 27.42 7.78
C THR A 268 19.82 28.86 7.86
N HIS A 269 19.65 29.42 9.07
CA HIS A 269 19.14 30.79 9.22
C HIS A 269 20.11 31.84 8.63
N PRO A 270 19.64 32.83 7.86
CA PRO A 270 20.50 33.86 7.25
C PRO A 270 21.36 34.65 8.24
N HIS A 271 20.89 34.76 9.48
CA HIS A 271 21.60 35.41 10.59
C HIS A 271 22.10 34.43 11.65
N CYS A 272 22.49 33.20 11.25
CA CYS A 272 22.95 32.16 12.17
C CYS A 272 24.07 32.63 13.13
N HIS A 273 24.94 33.53 12.67
CA HIS A 273 26.01 34.16 13.47
C HIS A 273 25.50 35.04 14.63
N LEU A 274 24.23 35.47 14.60
CA LEU A 274 23.59 36.22 15.69
C LEU A 274 22.81 35.29 16.65
N ILE A 275 22.63 34.02 16.30
CA ILE A 275 21.89 33.07 17.14
C ILE A 275 22.82 32.55 18.24
N PRO A 276 22.46 32.70 19.53
CA PRO A 276 23.31 32.27 20.65
C PRO A 276 23.67 30.78 20.60
N GLU A 277 24.83 30.41 21.17
CA GLU A 277 25.19 29.00 21.33
C GLU A 277 24.18 28.21 22.18
N THR A 278 23.55 28.88 23.14
CA THR A 278 22.52 28.32 24.03
C THR A 278 21.17 28.06 23.35
N TRP A 279 21.00 28.50 22.10
CA TRP A 279 19.88 28.10 21.25
C TRP A 279 20.26 26.79 20.54
N PRO A 280 19.37 25.80 20.42
CA PRO A 280 17.92 25.89 20.60
C PRO A 280 17.35 25.57 21.98
#